data_AF-A0A914WAR1-F1
#
_entry.id   AF-A0A914WAR1-F1
#
_cell.length_a   1.000
_cell.length_b   1.000
_cell.length_c   1.000
_cell.angle_alpha   90.00
_cell.angle_beta   90.00
_cell.angle_gamma   90.00
#
_symmetry.space_group_name_H-M   'P 1'
#
loop_
_entity.id
_entity.type
_entity.pdbx_description
1 polymer ?
#
loop_
_entity_poly.entity_id
_entity_poly.type
_entity_poly.pdbx_seq_one_letter_code
_entity_poly.pdbx_strand_id
1 'polypeptide(L)'
;FGFIHESIRQLMLRKYGEEFWAKVIARAGCESGKENIVNHYYPDSDTYALVDSVSALSKMPREQVWEMYGGFLIEYTMEIGWDELMRTMSPNLKLS
;
A
#
# COMPACT_ATOMS: atom_id res chain seq x y z
N PHE A 1 7.78 1.44 4.69
CA PHE A 1 8.09 0.07 4.22
C PHE A 1 7.29 -0.25 2.96
N GLY A 2 7.89 -0.89 1.96
CA GLY A 2 7.23 -1.19 0.69
C GLY A 2 6.05 -2.15 0.79
N PHE A 3 6.00 -2.99 1.84
CA PHE A 3 4.79 -3.76 2.17
C PHE A 3 3.55 -2.88 2.34
N ILE A 4 3.68 -1.70 2.94
CA ILE A 4 2.57 -0.74 3.09
C ILE A 4 2.08 -0.30 1.71
N HIS A 5 3.00 0.06 0.82
CA HIS A 5 2.65 0.48 -0.54
C HIS A 5 2.01 -0.67 -1.34
N GLU A 6 2.50 -1.91 -1.21
CA GLU A 6 1.88 -3.07 -1.84
C GLU A 6 0.47 -3.34 -1.29
N SER A 7 0.27 -3.25 0.03
CA SER A 7 -1.06 -3.42 0.61
C SER A 7 -2.04 -2.32 0.16
N ILE A 8 -1.60 -1.07 0.02
CA ILE A 8 -2.41 0.03 -0.56
C ILE A 8 -2.74 -0.27 -2.02
N ARG A 9 -1.76 -0.74 -2.82
CA ARG A 9 -1.97 -1.14 -4.21
C ARG A 9 -3.03 -2.23 -4.30
N GLN A 10 -2.91 -3.30 -3.50
CA GLN A 10 -3.87 -4.41 -3.49
C GLN A 10 -5.29 -3.93 -3.15
N LEU A 11 -5.43 -3.04 -2.16
CA LEU A 11 -6.70 -2.41 -1.85
C LEU A 11 -7.27 -1.64 -3.05
N MET A 12 -6.46 -0.79 -3.69
CA MET A 12 -6.90 0.02 -4.83
C MET A 12 -7.27 -0.85 -6.04
N LEU A 13 -6.51 -1.90 -6.33
CA LEU A 13 -6.79 -2.82 -7.41
C LEU A 13 -8.09 -3.60 -7.18
N ARG A 14 -8.29 -4.14 -5.98
CA ARG A 14 -9.50 -4.90 -5.64
C ARG A 14 -10.76 -4.02 -5.68
N LYS A 15 -10.65 -2.73 -5.30
CA LYS A 15 -11.80 -1.83 -5.19
C LYS A 15 -12.09 -1.03 -6.46
N TYR A 16 -11.06 -0.61 -7.19
CA TYR A 16 -11.18 0.34 -8.30
C TYR A 16 -10.49 -0.10 -9.59
N GLY A 17 -9.73 -1.20 -9.56
CA GLY A 17 -9.04 -1.74 -10.73
C GLY A 17 -7.76 -1.01 -11.12
N GLU A 18 -7.08 -1.54 -12.15
CA GLU A 18 -5.76 -1.09 -12.59
C GLU A 18 -5.77 0.34 -13.15
N GLU A 19 -6.82 0.74 -13.86
CA GLU A 19 -6.91 2.07 -14.45
C GLU A 19 -6.92 3.17 -13.37
N PHE A 20 -7.59 2.91 -12.25
CA PHE A 20 -7.59 3.82 -11.11
C PHE A 20 -6.21 3.89 -10.47
N TRP A 21 -5.56 2.74 -10.26
CA TRP A 21 -4.21 2.70 -9.70
C TRP A 21 -3.19 3.46 -10.54
N ALA A 22 -3.23 3.29 -11.87
CA ALA A 22 -2.35 4.02 -12.78
C ALA A 22 -2.50 5.55 -12.63
N LYS A 23 -3.73 6.05 -12.45
CA LYS A 23 -3.99 7.48 -12.18
C LYS A 23 -3.45 7.92 -10.83
N VAL A 24 -3.56 7.08 -9.79
CA VAL A 24 -3.00 7.34 -8.45
C VAL A 24 -1.47 7.50 -8.54
N ILE A 25 -0.78 6.58 -9.19
CA ILE A 25 0.69 6.62 -9.34
C ILE A 25 1.15 7.84 -10.14
N ALA A 26 0.48 8.12 -11.26
CA ALA A 26 0.77 9.32 -12.05
C ALA A 26 0.59 10.61 -11.23
N ARG A 27 -0.42 10.66 -10.35
CA ARG A 27 -0.68 11.82 -9.49
C ARG A 27 0.31 11.93 -8.31
N ALA A 28 0.68 10.81 -7.71
CA ALA A 28 1.60 10.76 -6.59
C ALA A 28 3.05 11.11 -7.00
N GLY A 29 3.34 11.12 -8.30
CA GLY A 29 4.68 11.37 -8.82
C GLY A 29 5.63 10.19 -8.62
N CYS A 30 5.10 9.00 -8.33
CA CYS A 30 5.89 7.79 -8.16
C CYS A 30 6.32 7.21 -9.52
N GLU A 31 7.51 6.62 -9.58
CA GLU A 31 7.93 5.87 -10.76
C GLU A 31 7.10 4.57 -10.89
N SER A 32 6.37 4.45 -12.00
CA SER A 32 5.55 3.27 -12.30
C SER A 32 6.39 1.98 -12.33
N GLY A 33 5.94 0.96 -11.60
CA GLY A 33 6.58 -0.34 -11.47
C GLY A 33 7.64 -0.41 -10.37
N LYS A 34 7.87 0.67 -9.62
CA LYS A 34 8.80 0.73 -8.49
C LYS A 34 8.15 1.24 -7.21
N GLU A 35 6.85 1.49 -7.19
CA GLU A 35 6.16 2.12 -6.06
C GLU A 35 5.91 1.17 -4.88
N ASN A 36 6.03 -0.14 -5.09
CA ASN A 36 5.53 -1.19 -4.19
C ASN A 36 6.54 -2.34 -3.98
N ILE A 37 7.85 -2.07 -4.12
CA ILE A 37 8.88 -3.08 -3.87
C ILE A 37 8.87 -3.42 -2.37
N VAL A 38 8.34 -4.59 -2.02
CA VAL A 38 8.01 -4.96 -0.63
C VAL A 38 9.16 -4.76 0.35
N ASN A 39 10.37 -5.19 -0.02
CA ASN A 39 11.58 -5.11 0.81
C ASN A 39 12.34 -3.77 0.69
N HIS A 40 11.70 -2.74 0.12
CA HIS A 40 12.29 -1.40 0.00
C HIS A 40 11.74 -0.46 1.07
N TYR A 41 12.58 0.47 1.52
CA TYR A 41 12.15 1.53 2.42
C TYR A 41 11.85 2.79 1.63
N TYR A 42 10.58 3.18 1.61
CA TYR A 42 10.11 4.46 1.08
C TYR A 42 10.00 5.47 2.22
N PRO A 43 10.33 6.76 1.98
CA PRO A 43 10.08 7.82 2.94
C PRO A 43 8.57 7.98 3.17
N ASP A 44 8.18 8.32 4.40
CA ASP A 44 6.77 8.46 4.78
C ASP A 44 6.02 9.48 3.91
N SER A 45 6.72 10.48 3.37
CA SER A 45 6.19 11.45 2.40
C SER A 45 5.54 10.77 1.18
N ASP A 46 6.10 9.65 0.72
CA ASP A 46 5.59 8.93 -0.45
C ASP A 46 4.29 8.20 -0.10
N THR A 47 4.20 7.65 1.11
CA THR A 47 2.97 7.05 1.61
C THR A 47 1.86 8.10 1.74
N TYR A 48 2.17 9.29 2.27
CA TYR A 48 1.21 10.40 2.31
C TYR A 48 0.80 10.86 0.90
N ALA A 49 1.75 10.98 -0.04
CA ALA A 49 1.44 11.37 -1.42
C ALA A 49 0.53 10.35 -2.14
N LEU A 50 0.72 9.05 -1.87
CA LEU A 50 -0.16 7.99 -2.36
C LEU A 50 -1.58 8.13 -1.80
N VAL A 51 -1.72 8.27 -0.48
CA VAL A 51 -3.03 8.41 0.16
C VAL A 51 -3.74 9.70 -0.27
N ASP A 52 -3.00 10.80 -0.41
CA ASP A 52 -3.52 12.06 -0.94
C ASP A 52 -4.03 11.92 -2.37
N SER A 53 -3.32 11.15 -3.18
CA SER A 53 -3.70 10.86 -4.56
C SER A 53 -4.97 10.01 -4.63
N VAL A 54 -5.07 8.98 -3.79
CA VAL A 54 -6.29 8.17 -3.64
C VAL A 54 -7.46 9.03 -3.17
N SER A 55 -7.27 9.86 -2.15
CA SER A 55 -8.28 10.77 -1.60
C SER A 55 -8.83 11.70 -2.68
N ALA A 56 -7.95 12.35 -3.45
CA ALA A 56 -8.34 13.25 -4.51
C ALA A 56 -9.12 12.56 -5.66
N LEU A 57 -8.68 11.38 -6.08
CA LEU A 57 -9.28 10.66 -7.22
C LEU A 57 -10.59 9.95 -6.85
N SER A 58 -10.68 9.41 -5.64
CA SER A 58 -11.88 8.76 -5.12
C SER A 58 -12.90 9.74 -4.53
N LYS A 59 -12.51 11.02 -4.36
CA LYS A 59 -13.30 12.07 -3.70
C LYS A 59 -13.66 11.73 -2.26
N MET A 60 -12.84 10.91 -1.59
CA MET A 60 -12.99 10.57 -0.18
C MET A 60 -12.05 11.41 0.68
N PRO A 61 -12.45 11.82 1.89
CA PRO A 61 -11.52 12.38 2.88
C PRO A 61 -10.37 11.43 3.18
N ARG A 62 -9.19 11.97 3.50
CA ARG A 62 -8.00 11.16 3.83
C ARG A 62 -8.28 10.20 4.97
N GLU A 63 -9.04 10.64 5.97
CA GLU A 63 -9.41 9.86 7.14
C GLU A 63 -10.18 8.59 6.76
N GLN A 64 -11.10 8.70 5.79
CA GLN A 64 -11.83 7.53 5.28
C GLN A 64 -10.92 6.59 4.47
N VAL A 65 -9.93 7.13 3.75
CA VAL A 65 -8.95 6.29 3.05
C VAL A 65 -8.10 5.50 4.05
N TRP A 66 -7.68 6.14 5.15
CA TRP A 66 -6.93 5.48 6.22
C TRP A 66 -7.76 4.43 6.97
N GLU A 67 -9.02 4.71 7.26
CA GLU A 67 -9.92 3.75 7.92
C GLU A 67 -10.16 2.52 7.04
N MET A 68 -10.43 2.74 5.75
CA MET A 68 -10.55 1.67 4.76
C MET A 68 -9.26 0.86 4.64
N TYR A 69 -8.11 1.54 4.64
CA TYR A 69 -6.81 0.88 4.63
C TYR A 69 -6.59 0.01 5.87
N GLY A 70 -6.90 0.51 7.06
CA GLY A 70 -6.74 -0.24 8.31
C GLY A 70 -7.58 -1.52 8.34
N GLY A 71 -8.85 -1.43 7.91
CA GLY A 71 -9.72 -2.61 7.79
C GLY A 71 -9.17 -3.65 6.81
N PHE A 72 -8.80 -3.19 5.61
CA PHE A 72 -8.20 -4.06 4.59
C PHE A 72 -6.89 -4.69 5.04
N LEU A 73 -6.03 -3.94 5.74
CA LEU A 73 -4.73 -4.45 6.17
C LEU A 73 -4.88 -5.65 7.11
N ILE A 74 -5.83 -5.62 8.03
CA ILE A 74 -6.12 -6.75 8.92
C ILE A 74 -6.57 -7.96 8.12
N GLU A 75 -7.53 -7.79 7.21
CA GLU A 75 -8.02 -8.87 6.35
C GLU A 75 -6.92 -9.43 5.45
N TYR A 76 -6.17 -8.56 4.80
CA TYR A 76 -5.09 -8.90 3.89
C TYR A 76 -3.95 -9.63 4.59
N THR A 77 -3.58 -9.21 5.81
CA THR A 77 -2.56 -9.92 6.61
C THR A 77 -3.03 -11.29 7.09
N MET A 78 -4.33 -11.45 7.37
CA MET A 78 -4.91 -12.77 7.67
C MET A 78 -4.93 -13.69 6.42
N GLU A 79 -5.20 -13.14 5.24
CA GLU A 79 -5.22 -13.88 3.96
C GLU A 79 -3.84 -14.42 3.56
N ILE A 80 -2.80 -13.58 3.63
CA ILE A 80 -1.43 -13.96 3.24
C ILE A 80 -0.71 -14.79 4.31
N GLY A 81 -1.26 -14.85 5.52
CA GLY A 81 -0.65 -15.52 6.67
C GLY A 81 0.43 -14.65 7.35
N TRP A 82 0.37 -14.63 8.69
CA TRP A 82 1.28 -13.85 9.53
C TRP A 82 2.77 -14.17 9.31
N ASP A 83 3.09 -15.41 8.94
CA ASP A 83 4.47 -15.84 8.68
C ASP A 83 5.08 -15.17 7.44
N GLU A 84 4.27 -14.93 6.41
CA GLU A 84 4.72 -14.29 5.17
C GLU A 84 4.88 -12.77 5.35
N LEU A 85 4.01 -12.16 6.16
CA LEU A 85 4.17 -10.80 6.64
C LEU A 85 5.47 -10.62 7.43
N MET A 86 5.75 -11.50 8.40
CA MET A 86 6.96 -11.40 9.22
C MET A 86 8.25 -11.55 8.41
N ARG A 87 8.25 -12.43 7.39
CA ARG A 87 9.39 -12.61 6.48
C ARG A 87 9.66 -11.38 5.62
N THR A 88 8.60 -10.68 5.18
CA THR A 88 8.71 -9.46 4.38
C THR A 88 9.07 -8.23 5.22
N MET A 89 8.65 -8.19 6.49
CA MET A 89 9.02 -7.12 7.44
C MET A 89 10.40 -7.29 8.09
N SER A 90 10.97 -8.49 8.08
CA SER A 90 12.30 -8.75 8.62
C SER A 90 13.08 -9.77 7.79
N PRO A 91 13.83 -9.32 6.76
CA PRO A 91 14.70 -10.22 6.00
C PRO A 91 15.85 -10.83 6.84
N ASN A 92 16.08 -10.34 8.06
CA ASN A 92 17.13 -10.81 8.98
C ASN A 92 16.62 -11.53 10.23
N LEU A 93 15.32 -11.87 10.36
CA LEU A 93 14.86 -12.67 11.49
C LEU A 93 15.25 -14.14 11.26
N LYS A 94 16.43 -14.54 11.75
CA LYS A 94 16.70 -15.97 11.97
C LYS A 94 15.76 -16.44 13.08
N LEU A 95 14.78 -17.26 12.73
CA LEU A 95 14.14 -18.15 13.71
C LEU A 95 15.25 -19.05 14.26
N SER A 96 15.66 -18.78 15.50
CA SER A 96 16.56 -19.63 16.29
C SER A 96 15.81 -20.82 16.85
#